data_AF-A0A961RF61-F1
#
_entry.id   AF-A0A961RF61-F1
#
_cell.length_a   1.000
_cell.length_b   1.000
_cell.length_c   1.000
_cell.angle_alpha   90.00
_cell.angle_beta   90.00
_cell.angle_gamma   90.00
#
_symmetry.space_group_name_H-M   'P 1'
#
loop_
_entity.id
_entity.type
_entity.pdbx_description
1 polymer ?
#
loop_
_entity_poly.entity_id
_entity_poly.type
_entity_poly.pdbx_seq_one_letter_code
_entity_poly.pdbx_strand_id
1 'polypeptide(L)'
;MIPGTAKKILRTTAQPFAVALLLTFVFSLMASQVLAASVRGFANAQAIQWRGGVVQVDTVMPFYKRNGYRGIWTSNNGLTRRGQELVGVLENAWLDGLDALDYIGGMPGKGASLRGDELAGLELFLSSAAIRFARDMYGGRTTPAVSEPDIVIPRKKLDTIALLGSMEKNGPQTVIDRLRPTHPQYQALRKALLKTPDPGVQRKIIVNMERWRWLPRKLGDVHVLVNTAAFLMYTRQNGNDVDRRRVIVGQEYHKTPMFSDNIQYSEFNPTWTVTP
;
A
#
# COMPACT_ATOMS: atom_id res chain seq x y z
N MET A 1 74.09 38.59 27.83
CA MET A 1 73.72 37.30 27.21
C MET A 1 73.20 36.37 28.30
N ILE A 2 71.89 36.44 28.61
CA ILE A 2 71.14 35.46 29.43
C ILE A 2 69.67 35.55 28.91
N PRO A 3 69.04 34.47 28.42
CA PRO A 3 67.71 34.55 27.84
C PRO A 3 66.59 34.31 28.88
N GLY A 4 65.58 35.18 28.87
CA GLY A 4 64.38 35.06 29.68
C GLY A 4 63.43 33.97 29.17
N THR A 5 63.01 33.08 30.06
CA THR A 5 62.12 31.95 29.79
C THR A 5 60.66 32.40 29.91
N ALA A 6 59.96 32.57 28.79
CA ALA A 6 58.52 32.86 28.79
C ALA A 6 57.71 31.56 28.99
N LYS A 7 57.02 31.44 30.13
CA LYS A 7 56.01 30.39 30.37
C LYS A 7 54.81 30.61 29.45
N LYS A 8 54.66 29.74 28.46
CA LYS A 8 53.51 29.70 27.54
C LYS A 8 52.33 29.04 28.26
N ILE A 9 51.35 29.84 28.70
CA ILE A 9 50.09 29.35 29.28
C ILE A 9 49.24 28.80 28.11
N LEU A 10 49.16 27.47 28.01
CA LEU A 10 48.19 26.80 27.13
C LEU A 10 46.78 27.01 27.71
N ARG A 11 46.06 28.00 27.17
CA ARG A 11 44.60 28.06 27.35
C ARG A 11 43.98 26.99 26.47
N THR A 12 43.52 25.89 27.07
CA THR A 12 42.60 24.93 26.44
C THR A 12 41.26 25.63 26.22
N THR A 13 41.10 26.26 25.07
CA THR A 13 39.79 26.67 24.54
C THR A 13 39.03 25.41 24.14
N ALA A 14 38.18 24.90 25.04
CA ALA A 14 37.15 23.93 24.66
C ALA A 14 36.28 24.58 23.56
N GLN A 15 36.31 24.02 22.35
CA GLN A 15 35.58 24.56 21.21
C GLN A 15 34.06 24.53 21.48
N PRO A 16 33.32 25.66 21.32
CA PRO A 16 31.88 25.72 21.53
C PRO A 16 31.06 24.83 20.57
N PHE A 17 31.68 24.32 19.50
CA PHE A 17 31.05 23.44 18.51
C PHE A 17 30.69 22.04 19.05
N ALA A 18 31.50 21.46 19.94
CA ALA A 18 31.25 20.11 20.45
C ALA A 18 30.04 20.07 21.41
N VAL A 19 29.85 21.13 22.21
CA VAL A 19 28.74 21.25 23.17
C VAL A 19 27.40 21.48 22.46
N ALA A 20 27.39 22.27 21.37
CA ALA A 20 26.20 22.49 20.56
C ALA A 20 25.74 21.23 19.80
N LEU A 21 26.69 20.41 19.32
CA LEU A 21 26.38 19.14 18.66
C LEU A 21 25.80 18.10 19.64
N LEU A 22 26.31 18.08 20.88
CA LEU A 22 25.84 17.17 21.93
C LEU A 22 24.44 17.58 22.45
N LEU A 23 24.17 18.88 22.61
CA LEU A 23 22.86 19.40 23.03
C LEU A 23 21.77 19.15 21.98
N THR A 24 22.06 19.35 20.70
CA THR A 24 21.12 19.04 19.61
C THR A 24 20.84 17.54 19.50
N PHE A 25 21.86 16.70 19.73
CA PHE A 25 21.70 15.25 19.75
C PHE A 25 20.86 14.74 20.93
N VAL A 26 21.12 15.25 22.15
CA VAL A 26 20.33 14.90 23.35
C VAL A 26 18.88 15.38 23.24
N PHE A 27 18.65 16.59 22.69
CA PHE A 27 17.30 17.11 22.47
C PHE A 27 16.53 16.30 21.41
N SER A 28 17.20 15.91 20.32
CA SER A 28 16.63 15.02 19.30
C SER A 28 16.27 13.64 19.88
N LEU A 29 17.13 13.09 20.75
CA LEU A 29 16.90 11.81 21.41
C LEU A 29 15.72 11.87 22.40
N MET A 30 15.67 12.89 23.26
CA MET A 30 14.56 13.10 24.21
C MET A 30 13.23 13.30 23.50
N ALA A 31 13.21 14.10 22.43
CA ALA A 31 12.00 14.36 21.67
C ALA A 31 11.52 13.07 20.95
N SER A 32 12.41 12.21 20.46
CA SER A 32 12.02 10.91 19.89
C SER A 32 11.34 9.98 20.91
N GLN A 33 11.68 10.10 22.20
CA GLN A 33 11.04 9.32 23.26
C GLN A 33 9.62 9.81 23.58
N VAL A 34 9.32 11.11 23.42
CA VAL A 34 7.98 11.65 23.66
C VAL A 34 6.96 11.08 22.69
N LEU A 35 7.25 11.12 21.38
CA LEU A 35 6.36 10.53 20.37
C LEU A 35 6.18 9.03 20.61
N ALA A 36 7.27 8.31 20.90
CA ALA A 36 7.20 6.88 21.19
C ALA A 36 6.36 6.56 22.44
N ALA A 37 6.41 7.41 23.47
CA ALA A 37 5.57 7.29 24.65
C ALA A 37 4.08 7.54 24.31
N SER A 38 3.76 8.56 23.52
CA SER A 38 2.39 8.82 23.06
C SER A 38 1.83 7.67 22.21
N VAL A 39 2.62 7.15 21.24
CA VAL A 39 2.20 5.98 20.44
C VAL A 39 2.00 4.74 21.34
N ARG A 40 2.88 4.53 22.32
CA ARG A 40 2.73 3.46 23.32
C ARG A 40 1.49 3.65 24.18
N GLY A 41 1.07 4.88 24.46
CA GLY A 41 -0.16 5.19 25.18
C GLY A 41 -1.41 4.55 24.55
N PHE A 42 -1.40 4.37 23.23
CA PHE A 42 -2.48 3.70 22.49
C PHE A 42 -2.33 2.17 22.40
N ALA A 43 -1.29 1.56 22.97
CA ALA A 43 -0.94 0.14 22.72
C ALA A 43 -2.01 -0.89 23.14
N ASN A 44 -2.92 -0.49 24.03
CA ASN A 44 -4.01 -1.33 24.53
C ASN A 44 -5.38 -0.99 23.91
N ALA A 45 -5.45 0.04 23.04
CA ALA A 45 -6.67 0.36 22.33
C ALA A 45 -6.91 -0.64 21.19
N GLN A 46 -8.16 -1.04 20.98
CA GLN A 46 -8.55 -1.79 19.77
C GLN A 46 -8.64 -0.84 18.57
N ALA A 47 -9.34 0.28 18.75
CA ALA A 47 -9.46 1.35 17.77
C ALA A 47 -9.50 2.71 18.46
N ILE A 48 -9.15 3.75 17.72
CA ILE A 48 -9.31 5.15 18.15
C ILE A 48 -10.10 5.94 17.12
N GLN A 49 -10.91 6.89 17.60
CA GLN A 49 -11.47 7.95 16.77
C GLN A 49 -10.44 9.06 16.66
N TRP A 50 -10.07 9.42 15.44
CA TRP A 50 -9.13 10.49 15.20
C TRP A 50 -9.61 11.34 14.03
N ARG A 51 -9.96 12.60 14.32
CA ARG A 51 -10.43 13.61 13.35
C ARG A 51 -11.54 13.10 12.40
N GLY A 52 -12.52 12.40 12.97
CA GLY A 52 -13.68 11.86 12.24
C GLY A 52 -13.43 10.54 11.50
N GLY A 53 -12.21 10.00 11.55
CA GLY A 53 -11.87 8.69 11.04
C GLY A 53 -11.64 7.65 12.15
N VAL A 54 -11.81 6.38 11.81
CA VAL A 54 -11.50 5.24 12.69
C VAL A 54 -10.12 4.68 12.35
N VAL A 55 -9.25 4.59 13.34
CA VAL A 55 -7.95 3.94 13.23
C VAL A 55 -8.01 2.60 13.95
N GLN A 56 -7.84 1.50 13.22
CA GLN A 56 -7.78 0.15 13.76
C GLN A 56 -6.40 -0.10 14.37
N VAL A 57 -6.25 0.21 15.65
CA VAL A 57 -4.96 0.21 16.35
C VAL A 57 -4.40 -1.20 16.45
N ASP A 58 -5.24 -2.20 16.69
CA ASP A 58 -4.90 -3.62 16.70
C ASP A 58 -4.18 -4.11 15.42
N THR A 59 -4.51 -3.56 14.26
CA THR A 59 -3.88 -3.92 12.97
C THR A 59 -2.49 -3.30 12.78
N VAL A 60 -2.22 -2.17 13.44
CA VAL A 60 -1.03 -1.33 13.27
C VAL A 60 -0.02 -1.56 14.39
N MET A 61 -0.52 -1.72 15.62
CA MET A 61 0.28 -1.79 16.84
C MET A 61 1.31 -2.93 16.89
N PRO A 62 1.08 -4.12 16.29
CA PRO A 62 2.11 -5.17 16.22
C PRO A 62 3.43 -4.70 15.58
N PHE A 63 3.37 -3.82 14.58
CA PHE A 63 4.56 -3.23 13.97
C PHE A 63 5.28 -2.28 14.95
N TYR A 64 4.55 -1.38 15.62
CA TYR A 64 5.15 -0.44 16.57
C TYR A 64 5.73 -1.12 17.81
N LYS A 65 5.10 -2.19 18.31
CA LYS A 65 5.70 -3.02 19.37
C LYS A 65 7.09 -3.54 18.97
N ARG A 66 7.25 -3.96 17.71
CA ARG A 66 8.52 -4.47 17.17
C ARG A 66 9.55 -3.37 16.91
N ASN A 67 9.13 -2.18 16.52
CA ASN A 67 10.04 -1.08 16.19
C ASN A 67 10.40 -0.18 17.40
N GLY A 68 9.90 -0.49 18.59
CA GLY A 68 10.11 0.30 19.79
C GLY A 68 9.21 1.54 19.90
N TYR A 69 8.04 1.52 19.24
CA TYR A 69 7.06 2.61 19.15
C TYR A 69 7.57 3.86 18.42
N ARG A 70 8.65 3.75 17.66
CA ARG A 70 9.21 4.87 16.90
C ARG A 70 8.32 5.21 15.71
N GLY A 71 8.01 6.50 15.53
CA GLY A 71 7.33 7.00 14.34
C GLY A 71 8.14 6.77 13.06
N ILE A 72 7.45 6.35 12.00
CA ILE A 72 7.98 6.21 10.64
C ILE A 72 7.43 7.27 9.68
N TRP A 73 6.26 7.86 9.98
CA TRP A 73 5.63 8.89 9.16
C TRP A 73 5.79 10.29 9.74
N THR A 74 5.78 10.40 11.07
CA THR A 74 5.83 11.64 11.84
C THR A 74 7.07 11.72 12.72
N SER A 75 7.40 12.94 13.10
CA SER A 75 8.42 13.32 14.06
C SER A 75 7.88 14.50 14.88
N ASN A 76 8.65 15.00 15.83
CA ASN A 76 8.24 16.16 16.64
C ASN A 76 8.02 17.44 15.82
N ASN A 77 8.54 17.48 14.60
CA ASN A 77 8.37 18.60 13.66
C ASN A 77 7.25 18.34 12.64
N GLY A 78 6.38 17.35 12.87
CA GLY A 78 5.33 16.96 11.94
C GLY A 78 5.76 15.84 10.98
N LEU A 79 5.23 15.84 9.76
CA LEU A 79 5.50 14.80 8.77
C LEU A 79 6.99 14.73 8.41
N THR A 80 7.54 13.53 8.49
CA THR A 80 8.84 13.20 7.90
C THR A 80 8.75 13.21 6.38
N ARG A 81 9.90 13.20 5.70
CA ARG A 81 9.96 13.00 4.23
C ARG A 81 9.17 11.76 3.78
N ARG A 82 9.24 10.67 4.54
CA ARG A 82 8.52 9.43 4.25
C ARG A 82 7.00 9.59 4.44
N GLY A 83 6.59 10.31 5.49
CA GLY A 83 5.19 10.68 5.71
C GLY A 83 4.64 11.52 4.56
N GLN A 84 5.40 12.51 4.10
CA GLN A 84 5.04 13.34 2.95
C GLN A 84 4.93 12.51 1.66
N GLU A 85 5.87 11.59 1.43
CA GLU A 85 5.82 10.67 0.29
C GLU A 85 4.57 9.78 0.33
N LEU A 86 4.23 9.22 1.49
CA LEU A 86 3.01 8.42 1.65
C LEU A 86 1.76 9.26 1.36
N VAL A 87 1.67 10.47 1.90
CA VAL A 87 0.54 11.37 1.63
C VAL A 87 0.42 11.63 0.13
N GLY A 88 1.51 11.93 -0.56
CA GLY A 88 1.51 12.11 -2.01
C GLY A 88 1.07 10.85 -2.78
N VAL A 89 1.45 9.65 -2.32
CA VAL A 89 0.96 8.39 -2.90
C VAL A 89 -0.55 8.26 -2.74
N LEU A 90 -1.09 8.58 -1.57
CA LEU A 90 -2.52 8.46 -1.25
C LEU A 90 -3.36 9.54 -1.95
N GLU A 91 -2.85 10.77 -2.07
CA GLU A 91 -3.47 11.84 -2.87
C GLU A 91 -3.62 11.43 -4.34
N ASN A 92 -2.69 10.61 -4.84
CA ASN A 92 -2.70 10.09 -6.20
C ASN A 92 -3.37 8.71 -6.35
N ALA A 93 -4.14 8.27 -5.35
CA ALA A 93 -4.91 7.02 -5.41
C ALA A 93 -5.84 6.93 -6.64
N TRP A 94 -6.32 8.08 -7.12
CA TRP A 94 -7.20 8.18 -8.29
C TRP A 94 -6.54 7.72 -9.60
N LEU A 95 -5.20 7.74 -9.70
CA LEU A 95 -4.46 7.15 -10.84
C LEU A 95 -4.65 5.64 -10.95
N ASP A 96 -5.05 5.03 -9.84
CA ASP A 96 -5.43 3.65 -9.75
C ASP A 96 -6.96 3.51 -9.63
N GLY A 97 -7.76 4.54 -9.87
CA GLY A 97 -9.22 4.42 -9.76
C GLY A 97 -9.73 4.19 -8.33
N LEU A 98 -8.92 4.55 -7.33
CA LEU A 98 -9.27 4.52 -5.92
C LEU A 98 -9.53 5.96 -5.46
N ASP A 99 -10.51 6.18 -4.58
CA ASP A 99 -10.79 7.53 -4.07
C ASP A 99 -9.80 7.89 -2.96
N ALA A 100 -9.09 9.00 -3.11
CA ALA A 100 -8.14 9.49 -2.11
C ALA A 100 -8.81 9.79 -0.77
N LEU A 101 -10.05 10.29 -0.77
CA LEU A 101 -10.77 10.68 0.45
C LEU A 101 -11.01 9.50 1.39
N ASP A 102 -11.10 8.28 0.86
CA ASP A 102 -11.15 7.11 1.72
C ASP A 102 -9.94 7.08 2.65
N TYR A 103 -8.74 7.32 2.12
CA TYR A 103 -7.44 7.15 2.79
C TYR A 103 -7.00 8.38 3.58
N ILE A 104 -7.28 9.57 3.07
CA ILE A 104 -6.76 10.81 3.63
C ILE A 104 -7.85 11.81 4.03
N GLY A 105 -9.13 11.43 4.04
CA GLY A 105 -10.23 12.33 4.42
C GLY A 105 -10.11 12.92 5.83
N GLY A 106 -9.45 12.22 6.76
CA GLY A 106 -9.16 12.70 8.12
C GLY A 106 -7.86 13.51 8.26
N MET A 107 -7.15 13.81 7.16
CA MET A 107 -5.89 14.55 7.23
C MET A 107 -6.12 15.97 7.76
N PRO A 108 -5.21 16.47 8.62
CA PRO A 108 -5.26 17.84 9.06
C PRO A 108 -4.97 18.79 7.89
N GLY A 109 -5.59 19.98 7.92
CA GLY A 109 -5.35 21.01 6.93
C GLY A 109 -3.87 21.44 6.87
N LYS A 110 -3.43 21.96 5.72
CA LYS A 110 -2.08 22.49 5.55
C LYS A 110 -1.80 23.55 6.61
N GLY A 111 -0.69 23.42 7.34
CA GLY A 111 -0.29 24.35 8.40
C GLY A 111 -0.80 24.02 9.81
N ALA A 112 -1.52 22.89 10.00
CA ALA A 112 -1.87 22.41 11.33
C ALA A 112 -0.61 22.11 12.16
N SER A 113 -0.52 22.72 13.35
CA SER A 113 0.56 22.46 14.31
C SER A 113 0.14 21.33 15.23
N LEU A 114 0.73 20.15 15.07
CA LEU A 114 0.44 18.96 15.87
C LEU A 114 1.57 18.70 16.87
N ARG A 115 1.22 18.22 18.07
CA ARG A 115 2.18 17.88 19.15
C ARG A 115 1.67 16.69 19.97
N GLY A 116 2.60 15.97 20.60
CA GLY A 116 2.27 14.88 21.53
C GLY A 116 1.31 13.85 20.92
N ASP A 117 0.17 13.65 21.57
CA ASP A 117 -0.83 12.65 21.19
C ASP A 117 -1.46 12.93 19.81
N GLU A 118 -1.52 14.18 19.36
CA GLU A 118 -1.99 14.49 17.99
C GLU A 118 -1.01 13.97 16.92
N LEU A 119 0.30 14.00 17.18
CA LEU A 119 1.29 13.43 16.27
C LEU A 119 1.23 11.89 16.29
N ALA A 120 1.04 11.29 17.47
CA ALA A 120 0.84 9.85 17.59
C ALA A 120 -0.47 9.39 16.90
N GLY A 121 -1.54 10.18 17.00
CA GLY A 121 -2.78 9.96 16.25
C GLY A 121 -2.56 9.99 14.74
N LEU A 122 -1.85 11.01 14.23
CA LEU A 122 -1.47 11.09 12.81
C LEU A 122 -0.59 9.91 12.37
N GLU A 123 0.35 9.48 13.21
CA GLU A 123 1.22 8.33 12.94
C GLU A 123 0.43 7.04 12.74
N LEU A 124 -0.49 6.75 13.66
CA LEU A 124 -1.34 5.56 13.59
C LEU A 124 -2.35 5.66 12.45
N PHE A 125 -2.91 6.86 12.21
CA PHE A 125 -3.80 7.13 11.09
C PHE A 125 -3.13 6.84 9.74
N LEU A 126 -1.93 7.39 9.50
CA LEU A 126 -1.19 7.17 8.26
C LEU A 126 -0.79 5.71 8.08
N SER A 127 -0.44 5.01 9.17
CA SER A 127 -0.14 3.58 9.12
C SER A 127 -1.36 2.75 8.72
N SER A 128 -2.53 3.06 9.30
CA SER A 128 -3.81 2.43 8.94
C SER A 128 -4.19 2.71 7.48
N ALA A 129 -4.06 3.96 7.04
CA ALA A 129 -4.30 4.37 5.66
C ALA A 129 -3.37 3.63 4.68
N ALA A 130 -2.08 3.52 5.00
CA ALA A 130 -1.09 2.78 4.20
C ALA A 130 -1.45 1.29 4.08
N ILE A 131 -1.83 0.64 5.19
CA ILE A 131 -2.27 -0.76 5.19
C ILE A 131 -3.52 -0.93 4.32
N ARG A 132 -4.52 -0.08 4.51
CA ARG A 132 -5.79 -0.19 3.77
C ARG A 132 -5.57 0.03 2.28
N PHE A 133 -4.84 1.08 1.90
CA PHE A 133 -4.49 1.34 0.51
C PHE A 133 -3.69 0.20 -0.11
N ALA A 134 -2.71 -0.35 0.62
CA ALA A 134 -1.93 -1.50 0.15
C ALA A 134 -2.79 -2.76 -0.03
N ARG A 135 -3.76 -3.02 0.87
CA ARG A 135 -4.71 -4.13 0.73
C ARG A 135 -5.60 -3.95 -0.49
N ASP A 136 -6.15 -2.75 -0.67
CA ASP A 136 -7.00 -2.41 -1.80
C ASP A 136 -6.23 -2.53 -3.11
N MET A 137 -4.99 -2.05 -3.16
CA MET A 137 -4.11 -2.19 -4.31
C MET A 137 -3.72 -3.64 -4.59
N TYR A 138 -3.47 -4.41 -3.53
CA TYR A 138 -2.94 -5.75 -3.65
C TYR A 138 -4.00 -6.79 -4.03
N GLY A 139 -5.18 -6.70 -3.42
CA GLY A 139 -6.26 -7.69 -3.51
C GLY A 139 -7.61 -7.17 -3.99
N GLY A 140 -7.73 -5.86 -4.23
CA GLY A 140 -9.01 -5.22 -4.54
C GLY A 140 -9.76 -4.75 -3.29
N ARG A 141 -10.60 -3.74 -3.47
CA ARG A 141 -11.51 -3.21 -2.44
C ARG A 141 -12.70 -4.11 -2.21
N THR A 142 -13.22 -4.72 -3.28
CA THR A 142 -14.47 -5.46 -3.21
C THR A 142 -14.24 -6.94 -3.00
N THR A 143 -15.29 -7.62 -2.52
CA THR A 143 -15.34 -9.08 -2.44
C THR A 143 -16.39 -9.53 -3.44
N PRO A 144 -15.99 -9.86 -4.67
CA PRO A 144 -16.98 -10.08 -5.72
C PRO A 144 -17.87 -11.27 -5.38
N ALA A 145 -17.32 -12.32 -4.76
CA ALA A 145 -18.06 -13.51 -4.33
C ALA A 145 -19.29 -13.24 -3.42
N VAL A 146 -19.35 -12.08 -2.75
CA VAL A 146 -20.51 -11.73 -1.90
C VAL A 146 -21.70 -11.25 -2.74
N SER A 147 -21.45 -10.54 -3.83
CA SER A 147 -22.49 -9.99 -4.72
C SER A 147 -22.65 -10.78 -6.03
N GLU A 148 -21.61 -11.50 -6.43
CA GLU A 148 -21.47 -12.26 -7.67
C GLU A 148 -20.88 -13.64 -7.30
N PRO A 149 -21.74 -14.61 -6.90
CA PRO A 149 -21.30 -15.92 -6.40
C PRO A 149 -20.47 -16.71 -7.43
N ASP A 150 -20.63 -16.41 -8.72
CA ASP A 150 -19.88 -17.02 -9.82
C ASP A 150 -18.41 -16.57 -9.88
N ILE A 151 -17.99 -15.61 -9.06
CA ILE A 151 -16.58 -15.19 -8.97
C ILE A 151 -15.86 -15.96 -7.86
N VAL A 152 -15.07 -16.94 -8.28
CA VAL A 152 -14.31 -17.87 -7.42
C VAL A 152 -12.81 -17.57 -7.53
N ILE A 153 -12.40 -16.40 -7.01
CA ILE A 153 -10.98 -16.01 -6.94
C ILE A 153 -10.56 -15.84 -5.47
N PRO A 154 -9.61 -16.63 -4.95
CA PRO A 154 -9.12 -16.49 -3.59
C PRO A 154 -8.50 -15.11 -3.32
N ARG A 155 -8.83 -14.53 -2.17
CA ARG A 155 -8.31 -13.22 -1.80
C ARG A 155 -6.84 -13.30 -1.41
N LYS A 156 -6.06 -12.41 -2.01
CA LYS A 156 -4.64 -12.25 -1.68
C LYS A 156 -4.49 -11.65 -0.29
N LYS A 157 -3.66 -12.29 0.55
CA LYS A 157 -3.36 -11.84 1.92
C LYS A 157 -2.08 -11.00 1.95
N LEU A 158 -2.05 -10.00 2.82
CA LEU A 158 -0.91 -9.10 2.99
C LEU A 158 -0.48 -9.09 4.46
N ASP A 159 0.80 -9.36 4.71
CA ASP A 159 1.42 -9.21 6.04
C ASP A 159 1.63 -7.72 6.31
N THR A 160 0.93 -7.19 7.32
CA THR A 160 0.95 -5.76 7.64
C THR A 160 2.25 -5.31 8.30
N ILE A 161 2.91 -6.19 9.07
CA ILE A 161 4.19 -5.89 9.73
C ILE A 161 5.28 -5.82 8.67
N ALA A 162 5.33 -6.82 7.78
CA ALA A 162 6.28 -6.85 6.67
C ALA A 162 6.05 -5.68 5.69
N LEU A 163 4.80 -5.29 5.46
CA LEU A 163 4.44 -4.14 4.63
C LEU A 163 5.02 -2.84 5.20
N LEU A 164 4.69 -2.51 6.46
CA LEU A 164 5.15 -1.25 7.08
C LEU A 164 6.68 -1.20 7.20
N GLY A 165 7.31 -2.32 7.57
CA GLY A 165 8.77 -2.42 7.58
C GLY A 165 9.41 -2.25 6.19
N SER A 166 8.75 -2.76 5.15
CA SER A 166 9.21 -2.56 3.76
C SER A 166 9.07 -1.11 3.30
N MET A 167 8.00 -0.41 3.72
CA MET A 167 7.82 1.02 3.42
C MET A 167 8.83 1.88 4.19
N GLU A 168 9.13 1.50 5.43
CA GLU A 168 10.18 2.16 6.21
C GLU A 168 11.53 2.06 5.50
N LYS A 169 11.87 0.87 5.01
CA LYS A 169 13.17 0.59 4.36
C LYS A 169 13.28 1.15 2.94
N ASN A 170 12.24 1.00 2.11
CA ASN A 170 12.32 1.23 0.66
C ASN A 170 11.51 2.44 0.17
N GLY A 171 10.74 3.08 1.05
CA GLY A 171 9.82 4.16 0.71
C GLY A 171 8.42 3.65 0.30
N PRO A 172 7.35 4.39 0.66
CA PRO A 172 5.98 4.01 0.34
C PRO A 172 5.71 3.92 -1.16
N GLN A 173 6.23 4.82 -1.99
CA GLN A 173 6.01 4.79 -3.44
C GLN A 173 6.50 3.46 -4.05
N THR A 174 7.75 3.11 -3.77
CA THR A 174 8.40 1.88 -4.24
C THR A 174 7.61 0.63 -3.85
N VAL A 175 7.10 0.58 -2.62
CA VAL A 175 6.34 -0.57 -2.14
C VAL A 175 4.99 -0.66 -2.84
N ILE A 176 4.26 0.45 -2.96
CA ILE A 176 2.97 0.48 -3.68
C ILE A 176 3.15 0.13 -5.16
N ASP A 177 4.21 0.60 -5.82
CA ASP A 177 4.51 0.25 -7.21
C ASP A 177 4.59 -1.26 -7.41
N ARG A 178 5.23 -1.98 -6.48
CA ARG A 178 5.34 -3.45 -6.50
C ARG A 178 4.02 -4.15 -6.21
N LEU A 179 3.11 -3.49 -5.50
CA LEU A 179 1.76 -4.01 -5.23
C LEU A 179 0.78 -3.74 -6.37
N ARG A 180 1.08 -2.92 -7.39
CA ARG A 180 0.18 -2.75 -8.54
C ARG A 180 0.18 -3.99 -9.44
N PRO A 181 -0.97 -4.39 -10.03
CA PRO A 181 -1.00 -5.46 -11.01
C PRO A 181 0.05 -5.22 -12.11
N THR A 182 0.88 -6.23 -12.37
CA THR A 182 2.01 -6.16 -13.31
C THR A 182 1.58 -6.34 -14.76
N HIS A 183 0.34 -6.76 -14.99
CA HIS A 183 -0.16 -7.06 -16.32
C HIS A 183 -0.20 -5.81 -17.21
N PRO A 184 0.24 -5.87 -18.49
CA PRO A 184 0.26 -4.73 -19.39
C PRO A 184 -1.10 -4.04 -19.55
N GLN A 185 -2.20 -4.80 -19.51
CA GLN A 185 -3.55 -4.23 -19.60
C GLN A 185 -3.89 -3.34 -18.40
N TYR A 186 -3.41 -3.65 -17.19
CA TYR A 186 -3.62 -2.75 -16.04
C TYR A 186 -2.93 -1.41 -16.25
N GLN A 187 -1.70 -1.42 -16.78
CA GLN A 187 -0.98 -0.18 -17.10
C GLN A 187 -1.66 0.60 -18.25
N ALA A 188 -2.22 -0.10 -19.24
CA ALA A 188 -3.01 0.52 -20.29
C ALA A 188 -4.28 1.19 -19.72
N LEU A 189 -4.97 0.53 -18.77
CA LEU A 189 -6.14 1.10 -18.09
C LEU A 189 -5.78 2.34 -17.28
N ARG A 190 -4.66 2.36 -16.54
CA ARG A 190 -4.17 3.56 -15.84
C ARG A 190 -3.93 4.73 -16.79
N LYS A 191 -3.26 4.47 -17.92
CA LYS A 191 -3.03 5.49 -18.97
C LYS A 191 -4.32 5.97 -19.62
N ALA A 192 -5.29 5.07 -19.81
CA ALA A 192 -6.59 5.42 -20.36
C ALA A 192 -7.40 6.28 -19.40
N LEU A 193 -7.39 5.96 -18.09
CA LEU A 193 -8.09 6.72 -17.05
C LEU A 193 -7.68 8.20 -17.05
N LEU A 194 -6.38 8.48 -17.16
CA LEU A 194 -5.82 9.84 -17.26
C LEU A 194 -6.35 10.66 -18.43
N LYS A 195 -6.71 10.00 -19.54
CA LYS A 195 -7.11 10.65 -20.79
C LYS A 195 -8.62 10.71 -20.99
N THR A 196 -9.39 10.10 -20.09
CA THR A 196 -10.83 9.91 -20.26
C THR A 196 -11.58 10.99 -19.47
N PRO A 197 -12.26 11.94 -20.13
CA PRO A 197 -13.05 12.96 -19.42
C PRO A 197 -14.44 12.45 -19.01
N ASP A 198 -15.01 11.48 -19.74
CA ASP A 198 -16.36 10.98 -19.49
C ASP A 198 -16.43 10.10 -18.21
N PRO A 199 -17.22 10.48 -17.20
CA PRO A 199 -17.30 9.74 -15.94
C PRO A 199 -17.85 8.31 -16.11
N GLY A 200 -18.74 8.08 -17.08
CA GLY A 200 -19.30 6.75 -17.36
C GLY A 200 -18.26 5.78 -17.90
N VAL A 201 -17.39 6.25 -18.80
CA VAL A 201 -16.25 5.50 -19.32
C VAL A 201 -15.18 5.31 -18.24
N GLN A 202 -14.88 6.35 -17.44
CA GLN A 202 -13.98 6.21 -16.30
C GLN A 202 -14.45 5.10 -15.35
N ARG A 203 -15.74 5.05 -15.03
CA ARG A 203 -16.30 3.99 -14.16
C ARG A 203 -16.04 2.59 -14.73
N LYS A 204 -16.21 2.39 -16.04
CA LYS A 204 -15.90 1.11 -16.70
C LYS A 204 -14.41 0.77 -16.64
N ILE A 205 -13.53 1.75 -16.80
CA ILE A 205 -12.08 1.56 -16.66
C ILE A 205 -11.75 1.12 -15.22
N ILE A 206 -12.27 1.84 -14.23
CA ILE A 206 -12.03 1.57 -12.79
C ILE A 206 -12.52 0.15 -12.42
N VAL A 207 -13.68 -0.28 -12.90
CA VAL A 207 -14.19 -1.64 -12.67
C VAL A 207 -13.25 -2.70 -13.27
N ASN A 208 -12.72 -2.48 -14.46
CA ASN A 208 -11.76 -3.41 -15.05
C ASN A 208 -10.41 -3.40 -14.31
N MET A 209 -9.97 -2.24 -13.81
CA MET A 209 -8.79 -2.15 -12.96
C MET A 209 -8.97 -2.96 -11.67
N GLU A 210 -10.15 -2.88 -11.07
CA GLU A 210 -10.50 -3.65 -9.88
C GLU A 210 -10.48 -5.16 -10.16
N ARG A 211 -11.03 -5.61 -11.29
CA ARG A 211 -10.94 -7.02 -11.73
C ARG A 211 -9.49 -7.53 -11.85
N TRP A 212 -8.60 -6.70 -12.40
CA TRP A 212 -7.17 -7.02 -12.46
C TRP A 212 -6.50 -7.12 -11.08
N ARG A 213 -7.05 -6.47 -10.04
CA ARG A 213 -6.58 -6.63 -8.66
C ARG A 213 -7.05 -7.91 -8.01
N TRP A 214 -8.10 -8.56 -8.49
CA TRP A 214 -8.52 -9.85 -7.94
C TRP A 214 -7.62 -10.98 -8.42
N LEU A 215 -7.21 -10.94 -9.68
CA LEU A 215 -6.42 -12.00 -10.33
C LEU A 215 -5.07 -12.30 -9.63
N PRO A 216 -4.57 -13.53 -9.73
CA PRO A 216 -3.23 -13.89 -9.25
C PRO A 216 -2.14 -12.99 -9.86
N ARG A 217 -1.06 -12.76 -9.10
CA ARG A 217 0.07 -11.90 -9.53
C ARG A 217 0.88 -12.49 -10.66
N LYS A 218 0.97 -13.82 -10.67
CA LYS A 218 1.61 -14.61 -11.71
C LYS A 218 0.56 -15.58 -12.21
N LEU A 219 0.23 -15.47 -13.49
CA LEU A 219 -0.66 -16.42 -14.17
C LEU A 219 0.11 -17.65 -14.69
N GLY A 220 1.44 -17.65 -14.55
CA GLY A 220 2.32 -18.65 -15.15
C GLY A 220 2.85 -18.19 -16.52
N ASP A 221 4.01 -18.73 -16.90
CA ASP A 221 4.66 -18.40 -18.17
C ASP A 221 3.83 -18.91 -19.36
N VAL A 222 3.15 -20.06 -19.19
CA VAL A 222 2.17 -20.59 -20.12
C VAL A 222 0.81 -20.63 -19.42
N HIS A 223 -0.20 -19.98 -19.98
CA HIS A 223 -1.55 -20.00 -19.43
C HIS A 223 -2.62 -19.76 -20.50
N VAL A 224 -3.84 -20.20 -20.20
CA VAL A 224 -5.03 -19.89 -21.00
C VAL A 224 -5.82 -18.81 -20.26
N LEU A 225 -6.14 -17.72 -20.96
CA LEU A 225 -6.96 -16.63 -20.44
C LEU A 225 -8.26 -16.57 -21.23
N VAL A 226 -9.39 -16.73 -20.55
CA VAL A 226 -10.72 -16.60 -21.14
C VAL A 226 -11.33 -15.26 -20.71
N ASN A 227 -11.60 -14.39 -21.68
CA ASN A 227 -12.40 -13.19 -21.44
C ASN A 227 -13.85 -13.49 -21.82
N THR A 228 -14.65 -13.82 -20.82
CA THR A 228 -16.06 -14.20 -20.99
C THR A 228 -16.90 -13.08 -21.63
N ALA A 229 -16.63 -11.82 -21.27
CA ALA A 229 -17.32 -10.66 -21.83
C ALA A 229 -16.98 -10.41 -23.31
N ALA A 230 -15.83 -10.92 -23.79
CA ALA A 230 -15.39 -10.76 -25.17
C ALA A 230 -15.60 -12.01 -26.03
N PHE A 231 -16.09 -13.13 -25.47
CA PHE A 231 -16.21 -14.42 -26.15
C PHE A 231 -14.88 -14.91 -26.77
N LEU A 232 -13.76 -14.61 -26.11
CA LEU A 232 -12.42 -14.91 -26.60
C LEU A 232 -11.57 -15.64 -25.57
N MET A 233 -10.83 -16.62 -26.06
CA MET A 233 -9.77 -17.33 -25.36
C MET A 233 -8.43 -16.99 -25.98
N TYR A 234 -7.43 -16.76 -25.13
CA TYR A 234 -6.04 -16.53 -25.49
C TYR A 234 -5.18 -17.61 -24.85
N THR A 235 -4.33 -18.25 -25.64
CA THR A 235 -3.21 -19.03 -25.10
C THR A 235 -2.01 -18.10 -25.07
N ARG A 236 -1.43 -17.93 -23.87
CA ARG A 236 -0.33 -17.01 -23.61
C ARG A 236 0.92 -17.80 -23.30
N GLN A 237 2.04 -17.42 -23.90
CA GLN A 237 3.36 -17.93 -23.57
C GLN A 237 4.34 -16.76 -23.42
N ASN A 238 5.02 -16.68 -22.28
CA ASN A 238 5.98 -15.62 -21.94
C ASN A 238 5.42 -14.20 -22.16
N GLY A 239 4.13 -14.01 -21.92
CA GLY A 239 3.43 -12.74 -22.10
C GLY A 239 3.01 -12.41 -23.53
N ASN A 240 3.16 -13.32 -24.49
CA ASN A 240 2.70 -13.18 -25.88
C ASN A 240 1.48 -14.07 -26.17
N ASP A 241 0.57 -13.63 -27.03
CA ASP A 241 -0.52 -14.46 -27.54
C ASP A 241 0.07 -15.44 -28.57
N VAL A 242 0.02 -16.74 -28.29
CA VAL A 242 0.42 -17.80 -29.23
C VAL A 242 -0.77 -18.42 -29.96
N ASP A 243 -1.98 -18.29 -29.39
CA ASP A 243 -3.22 -18.70 -30.04
C ASP A 243 -4.38 -17.81 -29.55
N ARG A 244 -5.37 -17.60 -30.41
CA ARG A 244 -6.58 -16.81 -30.10
C ARG A 244 -7.80 -17.44 -30.76
N ARG A 245 -8.81 -17.77 -29.98
CA ARG A 245 -10.03 -18.44 -30.46
C ARG A 245 -11.29 -17.81 -29.90
N ARG A 246 -12.38 -17.90 -30.66
CA ARG A 246 -13.72 -17.63 -30.15
C ARG A 246 -14.16 -18.78 -29.26
N VAL A 247 -14.83 -18.44 -28.17
CA VAL A 247 -15.41 -19.43 -27.24
C VAL A 247 -16.88 -19.13 -27.00
N ILE A 248 -17.62 -20.20 -26.70
CA ILE A 248 -18.99 -20.10 -26.22
C ILE A 248 -18.94 -20.10 -24.69
N VAL A 249 -19.72 -19.22 -24.08
CA VAL A 249 -19.84 -19.12 -22.62
C VAL A 249 -21.28 -19.39 -22.20
N GLY A 250 -21.45 -19.71 -20.92
CA GLY A 250 -22.75 -19.99 -20.34
C GLY A 250 -23.73 -18.81 -20.43
N GLN A 251 -25.03 -19.13 -20.46
CA GLN A 251 -26.10 -18.12 -20.49
C GLN A 251 -26.29 -17.46 -19.11
N GLU A 252 -27.09 -16.40 -19.02
CA GLU A 252 -27.28 -15.60 -17.80
C GLU A 252 -27.72 -16.42 -16.57
N TYR A 253 -28.50 -17.49 -16.76
CA TYR A 253 -28.94 -18.37 -15.68
C TYR A 253 -27.92 -19.49 -15.35
N HIS A 254 -26.97 -19.77 -16.26
CA HIS A 254 -25.92 -20.77 -16.10
C HIS A 254 -24.57 -20.18 -16.51
N LYS A 255 -24.16 -19.09 -15.83
CA LYS A 255 -22.97 -18.33 -16.20
C LYS A 255 -21.72 -19.16 -16.04
N THR A 256 -20.76 -18.96 -16.95
CA THR A 256 -19.41 -19.45 -16.74
C THR A 256 -18.78 -18.68 -15.57
N PRO A 257 -18.34 -19.37 -14.49
CA PRO A 257 -17.75 -18.70 -13.35
C PRO A 257 -16.42 -18.03 -13.69
N MET A 258 -16.08 -16.95 -13.00
CA MET A 258 -14.78 -16.31 -13.07
C MET A 258 -13.85 -16.92 -12.02
N PHE A 259 -12.86 -17.68 -12.45
CA PHE A 259 -11.92 -18.36 -11.57
C PHE A 259 -10.50 -18.40 -12.17
N SER A 260 -9.54 -18.90 -11.39
CA SER A 260 -8.18 -19.20 -11.84
C SER A 260 -7.75 -20.52 -11.21
N ASP A 261 -7.32 -21.47 -12.05
CA ASP A 261 -6.83 -22.78 -11.61
C ASP A 261 -5.83 -23.37 -12.62
N ASN A 262 -5.20 -24.47 -12.27
CA ASN A 262 -4.26 -25.21 -13.11
C ASN A 262 -4.99 -26.31 -13.90
N ILE A 263 -4.73 -26.38 -15.21
CA ILE A 263 -5.17 -27.50 -16.05
C ILE A 263 -4.39 -28.75 -15.61
N GLN A 264 -5.10 -29.78 -15.12
CA GLN A 264 -4.48 -30.99 -14.58
C GLN A 264 -4.21 -32.06 -15.64
N TYR A 265 -5.16 -32.26 -16.55
CA TYR A 265 -5.06 -33.25 -17.62
C TYR A 265 -5.89 -32.82 -18.83
N SER A 266 -5.62 -33.45 -19.96
CA SER A 266 -6.44 -33.36 -21.18
C SER A 266 -6.87 -34.76 -21.55
N GLU A 267 -8.17 -34.96 -21.69
CA GLU A 267 -8.76 -36.23 -22.09
C GLU A 267 -9.15 -36.15 -23.56
N PHE A 268 -8.72 -37.14 -24.34
CA PHE A 268 -9.09 -37.29 -25.74
C PHE A 268 -10.27 -38.25 -25.84
N ASN A 269 -11.29 -37.85 -26.60
CA ASN A 269 -12.55 -38.59 -26.75
C ASN A 269 -13.27 -38.84 -25.40
N PRO A 270 -13.57 -37.79 -24.61
CA PRO A 270 -14.22 -37.96 -23.32
C PRO A 270 -15.66 -38.47 -23.46
N THR A 271 -16.13 -39.22 -22.47
CA THR A 271 -17.56 -39.49 -22.32
C THR A 271 -18.28 -38.28 -21.74
N TRP A 272 -19.49 -37.96 -22.23
CA TRP A 272 -20.29 -36.87 -21.67
C TRP A 272 -21.31 -37.38 -20.64
N THR A 273 -21.03 -37.14 -19.36
CA THR A 273 -22.00 -37.37 -18.28
C THR A 273 -22.91 -36.15 -18.17
N VAL A 274 -24.21 -36.35 -18.42
CA VAL A 274 -25.22 -35.29 -18.27
C VAL A 274 -25.35 -34.93 -16.79
N THR A 275 -25.21 -33.65 -16.46
CA THR A 275 -25.43 -33.14 -15.11
C THR A 275 -26.91 -33.29 -14.71
N PRO A 276 -27.22 -33.69 -13.46
CA PRO A 276 -28.61 -33.88 -12.99
C PRO A 276 -29.50 -32.65 -13.10
#